data_AF-A0A1F5P2R6-F1
#
_entry.id   AF-A0A1F5P2R6-F1
#
_cell.length_a   1.000
_cell.length_b   1.000
_cell.length_c   1.000
_cell.angle_alpha   90.00
_cell.angle_beta   90.00
_cell.angle_gamma   90.00
#
_symmetry.space_group_name_H-M   'P 1'
#
loop_
_entity.id
_entity.type
_entity.pdbx_description
1 polymer ?
#
loop_
_entity_poly.entity_id
_entity_poly.type
_entity_poly.pdbx_seq_one_letter_code
_entity_poly.pdbx_strand_id
1 'polypeptide(L)'
;MNPKQFLQFGGAILVLVGVLGFAGVIGPTAEDSLFGSTWWFDNAENWAHLVLGVAALAAAFVLPSQFQRPLVMAVGALALLVAVWNIFSTTLLGANLESPADLILHLAVGIWALLSCRKSGEMASQPPVSA
;
A
#
# COMPACT_ATOMS: atom_id res chain seq x y z
N MET A 1 -7.51 12.95 -4.00
CA MET A 1 -7.62 11.94 -2.91
C MET A 1 -6.88 12.47 -1.68
N ASN A 2 -7.41 12.27 -0.47
CA ASN A 2 -6.79 12.70 0.79
C ASN A 2 -6.35 11.48 1.65
N PRO A 3 -5.67 11.67 2.80
CA PRO A 3 -5.18 10.56 3.62
C PRO A 3 -6.29 9.63 4.13
N LYS A 4 -7.45 10.17 4.50
CA LYS A 4 -8.60 9.36 4.91
C LYS A 4 -9.05 8.43 3.79
N GLN A 5 -9.18 8.96 2.58
CA GLN A 5 -9.58 8.18 1.40
C GLN A 5 -8.53 7.11 1.05
N PHE A 6 -7.24 7.40 1.19
CA PHE A 6 -6.19 6.38 1.04
C PHE A 6 -6.39 5.24 2.06
N LEU A 7 -6.62 5.57 3.34
CA LEU A 7 -6.87 4.54 4.37
C LEU A 7 -8.12 3.71 4.07
N GLN A 8 -9.18 4.32 3.53
CA GLN A 8 -10.42 3.61 3.16
C GLN A 8 -10.20 2.69 1.95
N PHE A 9 -9.73 3.23 0.83
CA PHE A 9 -9.58 2.45 -0.40
C PHE A 9 -8.41 1.48 -0.31
N GLY A 10 -7.26 1.95 0.17
CA GLY A 10 -6.09 1.11 0.39
C GLY A 10 -6.36 0.02 1.43
N GLY A 11 -7.04 0.35 2.53
CA GLY A 11 -7.44 -0.64 3.53
C GLY A 11 -8.38 -1.71 2.96
N ALA A 12 -9.39 -1.32 2.18
CA ALA A 12 -10.29 -2.26 1.53
C ALA A 12 -9.56 -3.17 0.51
N ILE A 13 -8.68 -2.60 -0.30
CA ILE A 13 -7.86 -3.35 -1.26
C ILE A 13 -6.96 -4.36 -0.52
N LEU A 14 -6.28 -3.94 0.54
CA LEU A 14 -5.41 -4.79 1.35
C LEU A 14 -6.16 -5.97 1.99
N VAL A 15 -7.34 -5.72 2.56
CA VAL A 15 -8.20 -6.81 3.08
C VAL A 15 -8.60 -7.75 1.95
N LEU A 16 -9.02 -7.22 0.80
CA LEU A 16 -9.45 -8.03 -0.34
C LEU A 16 -8.31 -8.93 -0.83
N VAL A 17 -7.12 -8.38 -1.09
CA VAL A 17 -6.00 -9.18 -1.59
C VAL A 17 -5.52 -10.21 -0.56
N GLY A 18 -5.50 -9.87 0.74
CA GLY A 18 -5.17 -10.83 1.78
C GLY A 18 -6.16 -12.00 1.83
N VAL A 19 -7.47 -11.73 1.71
CA VAL A 19 -8.51 -12.77 1.64
C VAL A 19 -8.37 -13.61 0.37
N LEU A 20 -8.14 -12.98 -0.79
CA LEU A 20 -7.96 -13.68 -2.06
C LEU A 20 -6.71 -14.57 -2.08
N GLY A 21 -5.65 -14.17 -1.38
CA GLY A 21 -4.46 -15.00 -1.21
C GLY A 21 -4.72 -16.22 -0.34
N PHE A 22 -5.51 -16.12 0.74
CA PHE A 22 -5.91 -17.31 1.50
C PHE A 22 -6.94 -18.18 0.76
N ALA A 23 -7.72 -17.60 -0.15
CA ALA A 23 -8.79 -18.29 -0.86
C ALA A 23 -8.34 -19.09 -2.09
N GLY A 24 -7.04 -19.17 -2.39
CA GLY A 24 -6.56 -19.88 -3.58
C GLY A 24 -6.73 -19.09 -4.88
N VAL A 25 -6.75 -17.76 -4.82
CA VAL A 25 -6.87 -16.91 -6.03
C VAL A 25 -5.54 -16.30 -6.40
N ILE A 26 -4.77 -15.85 -5.40
CA ILE A 26 -3.44 -15.23 -5.59
C ILE A 26 -2.41 -15.77 -4.59
N GLY A 27 -2.54 -17.02 -4.13
CA GLY A 27 -1.70 -17.63 -3.10
C GLY A 27 -2.46 -18.77 -2.38
N PRO A 28 -1.94 -19.36 -1.29
CA PRO A 28 -0.70 -19.02 -0.59
C PRO A 28 0.55 -19.69 -1.17
N THR A 29 0.44 -20.40 -2.29
CA THR A 29 1.58 -20.89 -3.07
C THR A 29 1.45 -20.45 -4.53
N ALA A 30 2.52 -20.63 -5.30
CA ALA A 30 2.50 -20.37 -6.73
C ALA A 30 1.47 -21.27 -7.46
N GLU A 31 1.31 -22.52 -7.05
CA GLU A 31 0.37 -23.48 -7.65
C GLU A 31 -1.10 -23.10 -7.40
N ASP A 32 -1.37 -22.48 -6.25
CA ASP A 32 -2.71 -22.01 -5.88
C ASP A 32 -3.07 -20.67 -6.56
N SER A 33 -2.09 -19.92 -7.08
CA SER A 33 -2.34 -18.62 -7.71
C SER A 33 -2.82 -18.74 -9.16
N LEU A 34 -3.81 -17.93 -9.54
CA LEU A 34 -4.22 -17.77 -10.94
C LEU A 34 -3.11 -17.21 -11.85
N PHE A 35 -2.09 -16.59 -11.26
CA PHE A 35 -0.92 -16.07 -11.97
C PHE A 35 0.30 -16.99 -11.89
N GLY A 36 0.17 -18.17 -11.29
CA GLY A 36 1.26 -19.12 -11.12
C GLY A 36 2.44 -18.52 -10.34
N SER A 37 3.65 -18.91 -10.71
CA SER A 37 4.90 -18.38 -10.15
C SER A 37 5.22 -16.93 -10.56
N THR A 38 4.37 -16.27 -11.34
CA THR A 38 4.62 -14.88 -11.76
C THR A 38 4.24 -13.90 -10.65
N TRP A 39 3.16 -14.19 -9.93
CA TRP A 39 2.70 -13.34 -8.84
C TRP A 39 1.77 -14.13 -7.91
N TRP A 40 2.18 -14.25 -6.66
CA TRP A 40 1.41 -14.89 -5.61
C TRP A 40 1.88 -14.32 -4.27
N PHE A 41 1.04 -14.44 -3.26
CA PHE A 41 1.35 -14.01 -1.90
C PHE A 41 1.42 -15.21 -0.99
N ASP A 42 2.52 -15.35 -0.26
CA ASP A 42 2.63 -16.39 0.75
C ASP A 42 1.77 -16.11 1.99
N ASN A 43 1.78 -17.02 2.95
CA ASN A 43 1.02 -16.85 4.19
C ASN A 43 1.42 -15.59 4.96
N ALA A 44 2.70 -15.23 5.00
CA ALA A 44 3.16 -14.05 5.72
C ALA A 44 2.69 -12.76 5.03
N GLU A 45 2.73 -12.70 3.71
CA GLU A 45 2.20 -11.57 2.92
C GLU A 45 0.70 -11.44 3.06
N ASN A 46 -0.04 -12.55 2.97
CA ASN A 46 -1.50 -12.55 3.13
C ASN A 46 -1.91 -12.05 4.51
N TRP A 47 -1.21 -12.47 5.56
CA TRP A 47 -1.42 -11.94 6.90
C TRP A 47 -1.05 -10.47 7.01
N ALA A 48 0.07 -10.05 6.44
CA ALA A 48 0.49 -8.64 6.44
C ALA A 48 -0.57 -7.75 5.78
N HIS A 49 -1.02 -8.12 4.57
CA HIS A 49 -2.07 -7.40 3.85
C HIS A 49 -3.39 -7.37 4.63
N LEU A 50 -3.84 -8.52 5.16
CA LEU A 50 -5.10 -8.58 5.89
C LEU A 50 -5.08 -7.72 7.17
N VAL A 51 -4.03 -7.85 8.00
CA VAL A 51 -3.91 -7.12 9.26
C VAL A 51 -3.74 -5.62 9.01
N LEU A 52 -2.86 -5.23 8.08
CA LEU A 52 -2.67 -3.82 7.73
C LEU A 52 -3.92 -3.23 7.09
N GLY A 53 -4.66 -4.01 6.29
CA GLY A 53 -5.92 -3.58 5.69
C GLY A 53 -6.99 -3.29 6.74
N VAL A 54 -7.21 -4.20 7.69
CA VAL A 54 -8.12 -3.98 8.81
C VAL A 54 -7.69 -2.79 9.66
N ALA A 55 -6.40 -2.67 9.98
CA ALA A 55 -5.87 -1.54 10.74
C ALA A 55 -6.04 -0.21 10.00
N ALA A 56 -5.82 -0.17 8.68
CA ALA A 56 -6.03 1.02 7.87
C ALA A 56 -7.50 1.44 7.83
N LEU A 57 -8.43 0.50 7.64
CA LEU A 57 -9.86 0.76 7.70
C LEU A 57 -10.26 1.30 9.07
N ALA A 58 -9.81 0.65 10.16
CA ALA A 58 -10.08 1.13 11.52
C ALA A 58 -9.53 2.56 11.72
N ALA A 59 -8.31 2.83 11.30
CA ALA A 59 -7.69 4.16 11.38
C ALA A 59 -8.48 5.22 10.58
N ALA A 60 -9.07 4.87 9.44
CA ALA A 60 -9.85 5.81 8.64
C ALA A 60 -11.08 6.36 9.39
N PHE A 61 -11.68 5.58 10.27
CA PHE A 61 -12.93 5.93 10.98
C PHE A 61 -12.69 6.35 12.44
N VAL A 62 -11.70 5.79 13.11
CA VAL A 62 -11.44 6.01 14.54
C VAL A 62 -10.40 7.11 14.78
N LEU A 63 -9.38 7.20 13.92
CA LEU A 63 -8.25 8.08 14.16
C LEU A 63 -8.59 9.54 13.79
N PRO A 64 -8.32 10.54 14.65
CA PRO A 64 -8.51 11.95 14.30
C PRO A 64 -7.69 12.37 13.08
N SER A 65 -8.22 13.30 12.28
CA SER A 65 -7.63 13.73 11.00
C SER A 65 -6.16 14.19 11.10
N GLN A 66 -5.78 14.82 12.22
CA GLN A 66 -4.41 15.26 12.49
C GLN A 66 -3.39 14.11 12.55
N PHE A 67 -3.81 12.89 12.89
CA PHE A 67 -2.95 11.71 12.95
C PHE A 67 -3.04 10.83 11.70
N GLN A 68 -4.09 10.97 10.88
CA GLN A 68 -4.24 10.20 9.64
C GLN A 68 -3.15 10.54 8.62
N ARG A 69 -2.82 11.84 8.45
CA ARG A 69 -1.77 12.25 7.52
C ARG A 69 -0.39 11.68 7.88
N PRO A 70 0.15 11.84 9.10
CA PRO A 70 1.45 11.26 9.43
C PRO A 70 1.44 9.72 9.36
N LEU A 71 0.33 9.06 9.72
CA LEU A 71 0.19 7.61 9.55
C LEU A 71 0.33 7.20 8.08
N VAL A 72 -0.40 7.85 7.17
CA VAL A 72 -0.33 7.53 5.74
C VAL A 72 1.05 7.86 5.15
N MET A 73 1.71 8.92 5.64
CA MET A 73 3.11 9.19 5.26
C MET A 73 4.05 8.07 5.70
N ALA A 74 3.88 7.56 6.93
CA ALA A 74 4.69 6.45 7.44
C ALA A 74 4.45 5.17 6.64
N VAL A 75 3.18 4.85 6.31
CA VAL A 75 2.83 3.72 5.44
C VAL A 75 3.47 3.88 4.05
N GLY A 76 3.39 5.08 3.46
CA GLY A 76 4.01 5.36 2.17
C GLY A 76 5.52 5.18 2.18
N ALA A 77 6.20 5.72 3.20
CA ALA A 77 7.64 5.54 3.38
C ALA A 77 8.01 4.06 3.57
N LEU A 78 7.26 3.32 4.40
CA LEU A 78 7.49 1.89 4.62
C LEU A 78 7.34 1.08 3.33
N ALA A 79 6.29 1.34 2.53
CA ALA A 79 6.10 0.67 1.25
C ALA A 79 7.26 0.94 0.29
N LEU A 80 7.76 2.19 0.22
CA LEU A 80 8.94 2.50 -0.59
C LEU A 80 10.20 1.78 -0.06
N LEU A 81 10.37 1.65 1.25
CA LEU A 81 11.48 0.88 1.82
C LEU A 81 11.40 -0.60 1.45
N VAL A 82 10.20 -1.20 1.46
CA VAL A 82 10.00 -2.59 0.99
C VAL A 82 10.32 -2.71 -0.50
N ALA A 83 9.89 -1.76 -1.33
CA ALA A 83 10.22 -1.75 -2.77
C ALA A 83 11.74 -1.66 -3.01
N VAL A 84 12.44 -0.80 -2.27
CA VAL A 84 13.91 -0.71 -2.33
C VAL A 84 14.57 -1.99 -1.83
N TRP A 85 14.06 -2.58 -0.75
CA TRP A 85 14.55 -3.86 -0.25
C TRP A 85 14.41 -4.97 -1.29
N ASN A 86 13.32 -4.99 -2.05
CA ASN A 86 13.05 -6.00 -3.07
C ASN A 86 14.02 -5.96 -4.27
N ILE A 87 14.80 -4.88 -4.42
CA ILE A 87 15.93 -4.82 -5.37
C ILE A 87 17.07 -5.74 -4.93
N PHE A 88 17.26 -5.92 -3.61
CA PHE A 88 18.40 -6.63 -3.04
C PHE A 88 18.04 -8.02 -2.48
N SER A 89 16.79 -8.24 -2.08
CA SER A 89 16.32 -9.49 -1.50
C SER A 89 14.86 -9.76 -1.87
N THR A 90 14.54 -11.01 -2.18
CA THR A 90 13.16 -11.49 -2.37
C THR A 90 12.55 -12.03 -1.08
N THR A 91 13.18 -11.80 0.07
CA THR A 91 12.64 -12.24 1.37
C THR A 91 12.66 -11.12 2.40
N LEU A 92 11.59 -10.98 3.17
CA LEU A 92 11.47 -9.99 4.24
C LEU A 92 10.50 -10.48 5.32
N LEU A 93 10.96 -10.59 6.57
CA LEU A 93 10.11 -10.97 7.72
C LEU A 93 9.31 -12.28 7.53
N GLY A 94 9.85 -13.23 6.74
CA GLY A 94 9.20 -14.50 6.43
C GLY A 94 8.25 -14.46 5.23
N ALA A 95 8.04 -13.29 4.62
CA ALA A 95 7.38 -13.12 3.34
C ALA A 95 8.37 -13.31 2.18
N ASN A 96 7.89 -13.91 1.10
CA ASN A 96 8.56 -14.05 -0.17
C ASN A 96 8.06 -12.99 -1.17
N LEU A 97 8.89 -12.00 -1.45
CA LEU A 97 8.60 -10.88 -2.33
C LEU A 97 8.93 -11.24 -3.79
N GLU A 98 7.90 -11.48 -4.59
CA GLU A 98 7.99 -11.84 -6.00
C GLU A 98 8.46 -10.67 -6.86
N SER A 99 9.70 -10.74 -7.34
CA SER A 99 10.30 -9.68 -8.16
C SER A 99 10.16 -10.00 -9.65
N PRO A 100 9.69 -9.05 -10.49
CA PRO A 100 9.55 -7.62 -10.22
C PRO A 100 8.16 -7.18 -9.73
N ALA A 101 7.19 -8.08 -9.58
CA ALA A 101 5.79 -7.75 -9.32
C ALA A 101 5.60 -6.97 -8.01
N ASP A 102 6.17 -7.45 -6.91
CA ASP A 102 6.02 -6.84 -5.59
C ASP A 102 6.84 -5.57 -5.44
N LEU A 103 8.00 -5.47 -6.10
CA LEU A 103 8.72 -4.21 -6.24
C LEU A 103 7.81 -3.13 -6.83
N ILE A 104 7.15 -3.45 -7.95
CA ILE A 104 6.26 -2.51 -8.65
C ILE A 104 5.04 -2.18 -7.78
N LEU A 105 4.42 -3.19 -7.15
CA LEU A 105 3.29 -3.01 -6.25
C LEU A 105 3.62 -2.05 -5.11
N HIS A 106 4.69 -2.32 -4.37
CA HIS A 106 5.09 -1.54 -3.20
C HIS A 106 5.53 -0.12 -3.59
N LEU A 107 6.19 0.03 -4.74
CA LEU A 107 6.51 1.34 -5.30
C LEU A 107 5.24 2.14 -5.62
N ALA A 108 4.27 1.53 -6.32
CA ALA A 108 3.02 2.16 -6.69
C ALA A 108 2.20 2.56 -5.44
N VAL A 109 2.09 1.67 -4.46
CA VAL A 109 1.38 1.93 -3.20
C VAL A 109 2.09 3.03 -2.39
N GLY A 110 3.42 3.00 -2.30
CA GLY A 110 4.20 4.01 -1.60
C GLY A 110 4.02 5.41 -2.21
N ILE A 111 4.11 5.52 -3.54
CA ILE A 111 3.86 6.78 -4.25
C ILE A 111 2.41 7.23 -4.05
N TRP A 112 1.43 6.33 -4.19
CA TRP A 112 0.01 6.64 -4.01
C TRP A 112 -0.30 7.19 -2.62
N ALA A 113 0.27 6.57 -1.58
CA ALA A 113 0.16 7.01 -0.19
C ALA A 113 0.72 8.43 -0.01
N LEU A 114 1.95 8.68 -0.45
CA LEU A 114 2.61 9.98 -0.29
C LEU A 114 1.90 11.09 -1.08
N LEU A 115 1.43 10.79 -2.30
CA LEU A 115 0.64 11.73 -3.11
C LEU A 115 -0.68 12.11 -2.42
N SER A 116 -1.32 11.18 -1.69
CA SER A 116 -2.54 11.46 -0.92
C SER A 116 -2.34 12.46 0.23
N CYS A 117 -1.09 12.66 0.67
CA CYS A 117 -0.71 13.56 1.75
C CYS A 117 -0.33 14.98 1.30
N ARG A 118 -0.33 15.25 -0.01
CA ARG A 118 -0.04 16.58 -0.57
C ARG A 118 -1.17 17.56 -0.22
N LYS A 119 -0.81 18.76 0.25
CA LYS A 119 -1.78 19.85 0.40
C LYS A 119 -2.25 20.28 -0.99
N SER A 120 -3.56 20.34 -1.20
CA SER A 120 -4.11 20.98 -2.39
C SER A 120 -3.94 22.50 -2.21
N GLY A 121 -2.90 23.09 -2.81
CA GLY A 121 -2.71 24.54 -2.75
C GLY A 121 -1.25 24.99 -2.76
N GLU A 122 -0.55 24.76 -3.88
CA GLU A 122 0.70 25.45 -4.21
C GLU A 122 0.90 25.51 -5.74
N MET A 123 -0.18 25.77 -6.48
CA MET A 123 -0.15 26.10 -7.92
C MET A 123 -1.17 27.19 -8.25
N ALA A 124 -1.11 28.31 -7.54
CA ALA A 124 -1.81 29.54 -7.94
C ALA A 124 -1.18 30.79 -7.32
N SER A 125 0.14 30.95 -7.43
CA SER A 125 0.69 32.32 -7.41
C SER A 125 0.58 32.88 -8.82
N GLN A 126 -0.64 33.24 -9.24
CA GLN A 126 -0.74 34.21 -10.33
C GLN A 126 -0.33 35.58 -9.75
N PRO A 127 0.67 36.25 -10.35
CA PRO A 127 0.96 37.62 -9.95
C PRO A 127 -0.24 38.53 -10.30
N PRO A 128 -0.52 39.57 -9.51
CA PRO A 128 -1.61 40.49 -9.78
C PRO A 128 -1.37 41.20 -11.13
N VAL A 129 -2.37 41.20 -12.00
CA VAL A 129 -2.40 42.03 -13.20
C VAL A 129 -2.67 43.46 -12.73
N SER A 130 -1.69 44.34 -12.88
CA SER A 130 -1.84 45.78 -12.65
C SER A 130 -2.67 46.41 -13.78
N ALA A 131 -3.66 47.21 -13.38
CA ALA A 131 -4.57 47.99 -14.24
C ALA A 131 -3.86 49.14 -14.97
#